data_AF-A0A9E5AZN7-F1
#
_entry.id   AF-A0A9E5AZN7-F1
#
_cell.length_a   1.000
_cell.length_b   1.000
_cell.length_c   1.000
_cell.angle_alpha   90.00
_cell.angle_beta   90.00
_cell.angle_gamma   90.00
#
_symmetry.space_group_name_H-M   'P 1'
#
loop_
_entity.id
_entity.type
_entity.pdbx_description
1 polymer ?
#
loop_
_entity_poly.entity_id
_entity_poly.type
_entity_poly.pdbx_seq_one_letter_code
_entity_poly.pdbx_strand_id
1 'polypeptide(L)'
;MSIILPPPQLPTPLAIPLELATSLAEAAVASIRQSIKRTARERRPRRGLTIKPGAGTPLWNELAAAVRVQLGRRGEKTKLARMLGLPRQRVHEFLRERNALPDAERTLLLLVWLQARREGRDLA
;
A
#
# COMPACT_ATOMS: atom_id res chain seq x y z
N MET A 1 30.36 9.30 0.64
CA MET A 1 29.77 10.58 0.15
C MET A 1 28.29 10.37 -0.01
N SER A 2 27.48 10.84 0.95
CA SER A 2 26.02 10.79 0.82
C SER A 2 25.57 12.02 0.02
N ILE A 3 25.06 11.78 -1.19
CA ILE A 3 24.45 12.84 -2.00
C ILE A 3 23.11 13.18 -1.34
N ILE A 4 23.07 14.31 -0.64
CA ILE A 4 21.81 14.90 -0.16
C ILE A 4 21.17 15.54 -1.40
N LEU A 5 20.32 14.77 -2.09
CA LEU A 5 19.45 15.34 -3.11
C LEU A 5 18.47 16.29 -2.41
N PRO A 6 18.34 17.55 -2.85
CA PRO A 6 17.25 18.40 -2.35
C PRO A 6 15.92 17.70 -2.64
N PRO A 7 14.92 17.81 -1.75
CA PRO A 7 13.63 17.18 -1.96
C PRO A 7 13.07 17.65 -3.32
N PRO A 8 12.62 16.72 -4.18
CA PRO A 8 12.12 17.08 -5.50
C PRO A 8 10.97 18.07 -5.33
N GLN A 9 11.03 19.20 -6.05
CA GLN A 9 9.91 20.14 -6.13
C GLN A 9 8.80 19.48 -6.95
N LEU A 10 7.95 18.73 -6.26
CA LEU A 10 6.82 18.06 -6.89
C LEU A 10 5.69 19.06 -7.11
N PRO A 11 4.98 18.99 -8.24
CA PRO A 11 3.75 19.74 -8.40
C PRO A 11 2.80 19.41 -7.25
N THR A 12 2.16 20.44 -6.68
CA THR A 12 1.30 20.41 -5.49
C THR A 12 0.36 19.19 -5.37
N PRO A 13 -0.31 18.71 -6.45
CA PRO A 13 -1.14 17.50 -6.37
C PRO A 13 -0.38 16.19 -6.02
N LEU A 14 0.94 16.14 -6.17
CA LEU A 14 1.78 14.98 -5.82
C LEU A 14 2.48 15.11 -4.46
N ALA A 15 2.47 16.29 -3.83
CA ALA A 15 3.10 16.49 -2.52
C ALA A 15 2.36 15.73 -1.41
N ILE A 16 1.03 15.65 -1.50
CA ILE A 16 0.19 15.04 -0.46
C ILE A 16 0.31 13.50 -0.43
N PRO A 17 0.28 12.77 -1.57
CA PRO A 17 0.58 11.34 -1.57
C PRO A 17 2.00 11.01 -1.05
N LEU A 18 2.96 11.93 -1.20
CA LEU A 18 4.35 11.71 -0.80
C LEU A 18 4.51 11.68 0.73
N GLU A 19 3.84 12.58 1.46
CA GLU A 19 3.89 12.59 2.93
C GLU A 19 3.33 11.28 3.50
N LEU A 20 2.17 10.86 3.01
CA LEU A 20 1.57 9.57 3.36
C LEU A 20 2.49 8.39 3.04
N ALA A 21 3.10 8.39 1.85
CA ALA A 21 4.04 7.36 1.45
C ALA A 21 5.28 7.31 2.37
N THR A 22 5.74 8.46 2.84
CA THR A 22 6.88 8.58 3.76
C THR A 22 6.53 7.97 5.12
N SER A 23 5.38 8.31 5.70
CA SER A 23 4.93 7.70 6.96
C SER A 23 4.73 6.20 6.84
N LEU A 24 4.21 5.71 5.70
CA LEU A 24 4.08 4.27 5.43
C LEU A 24 5.46 3.60 5.29
N ALA A 25 6.45 4.28 4.73
CA ALA A 25 7.81 3.77 4.62
C ALA A 25 8.49 3.65 6.00
N GLU A 26 8.30 4.62 6.89
CA GLU A 26 8.78 4.54 8.27
C GLU A 26 8.13 3.38 9.04
N ALA A 27 6.82 3.21 8.91
CA ALA A 27 6.10 2.08 9.48
C ALA A 27 6.61 0.74 8.93
N ALA A 28 6.86 0.66 7.61
CA ALA A 28 7.43 -0.51 6.97
C ALA A 28 8.81 -0.86 7.53
N VAL A 29 9.69 0.13 7.73
CA VAL A 29 11.00 -0.06 8.35
C VAL A 29 10.87 -0.59 9.79
N ALA A 30 9.95 -0.04 10.58
CA ALA A 30 9.68 -0.52 11.93
C ALA A 30 9.18 -1.98 11.94
N SER A 31 8.25 -2.31 11.04
CA SER A 31 7.71 -3.67 10.88
C SER A 31 8.79 -4.66 10.45
N ILE A 32 9.71 -4.28 9.55
CA ILE A 32 10.87 -5.10 9.19
C ILE A 32 11.73 -5.36 10.43
N ARG A 33 12.05 -4.34 11.23
CA ARG A 33 12.89 -4.51 12.44
C ARG A 33 12.25 -5.47 13.45
N GLN A 34 10.93 -5.43 13.58
CA GLN A 34 10.18 -6.37 14.42
C GLN A 34 10.12 -7.78 13.82
N SER A 35 10.01 -7.88 12.49
CA SER A 35 9.93 -9.17 11.79
C SER A 35 11.28 -9.85 11.66
N ILE A 36 12.41 -9.13 11.59
CA ILE A 36 13.77 -9.73 11.54
C ILE A 36 13.98 -10.75 12.69
N LYS A 37 13.39 -10.51 13.87
CA LYS A 37 13.42 -11.47 15.00
C LYS A 37 12.59 -12.75 14.76
N ARG A 38 11.66 -12.74 13.80
CA ARG A 38 10.73 -13.83 13.45
C ARG A 38 11.00 -14.47 12.07
N THR A 39 11.69 -13.77 11.15
CA THR A 39 11.74 -14.08 9.71
C THR A 39 12.98 -14.85 9.27
N ALA A 40 13.78 -15.42 10.16
CA ALA A 40 14.95 -16.26 9.79
C ALA A 40 14.62 -17.48 8.87
N ARG A 41 13.33 -17.73 8.56
CA ARG A 41 12.84 -18.92 7.88
C ARG A 41 12.07 -18.70 6.57
N GLU A 42 11.90 -17.47 6.07
CA GLU A 42 11.24 -17.28 4.76
C GLU A 42 12.18 -17.63 3.60
N ARG A 43 11.83 -18.68 2.84
CA ARG A 43 12.57 -19.12 1.66
C ARG A 43 12.54 -18.02 0.59
N ARG A 44 13.70 -17.71 -0.01
CA ARG A 44 13.79 -16.78 -1.16
C ARG A 44 12.75 -17.17 -2.23
N PRO A 45 11.94 -16.21 -2.72
CA PRO A 45 10.94 -16.52 -3.73
C PRO A 45 11.61 -17.01 -5.02
N ARG A 46 11.02 -18.04 -5.64
CA ARG A 46 11.46 -18.53 -6.96
C ARG A 46 11.21 -17.43 -8.00
N ARG A 47 12.22 -17.16 -8.84
CA ARG A 47 12.11 -16.18 -9.95
C ARG A 47 10.99 -16.59 -10.92
N GLY A 48 10.27 -15.61 -11.46
CA GLY A 48 9.19 -15.81 -12.44
C GLY A 48 7.79 -16.04 -11.86
N LEU A 49 7.62 -15.98 -10.53
CA LEU A 49 6.30 -16.09 -9.89
C LEU A 49 5.72 -14.71 -9.56
N THR A 50 4.38 -14.62 -9.56
CA THR A 50 3.65 -13.47 -9.01
C THR A 50 4.09 -13.22 -7.57
N ILE A 51 4.54 -12.00 -7.27
CA ILE A 51 4.92 -11.61 -5.92
C ILE A 51 3.68 -11.72 -5.03
N LYS A 52 3.79 -12.49 -3.94
CA LYS A 52 2.76 -12.59 -2.92
C LYS A 52 3.12 -11.71 -1.73
N PRO A 53 2.14 -11.02 -1.11
CA PRO A 53 2.38 -10.27 0.11
C PRO A 53 2.95 -11.16 1.23
N GLY A 54 3.98 -10.67 1.92
CA GLY A 54 4.70 -11.39 2.97
C GLY A 54 5.72 -10.50 3.68
N ALA A 55 6.68 -11.05 4.42
CA ALA A 55 7.68 -10.22 5.10
C ALA A 55 8.56 -9.44 4.10
N GLY A 56 8.69 -9.93 2.87
CA GLY A 56 9.38 -9.25 1.77
C GLY A 56 8.64 -8.07 1.13
N THR A 57 7.38 -7.79 1.54
CA THR A 57 6.58 -6.67 0.98
C THR A 57 6.05 -5.74 2.09
N PRO A 58 6.93 -5.21 2.96
CA PRO A 58 6.51 -4.52 4.18
C PRO A 58 5.72 -3.23 3.89
N LEU A 59 6.13 -2.45 2.89
CA LEU A 59 5.42 -1.23 2.49
C LEU A 59 3.98 -1.51 2.04
N TRP A 60 3.80 -2.56 1.21
CA TRP A 60 2.48 -2.99 0.79
C TRP A 60 1.62 -3.47 1.97
N ASN A 61 2.23 -4.19 2.93
CA ASN A 61 1.52 -4.68 4.10
C ASN A 61 0.94 -3.53 4.95
N GLU A 62 1.74 -2.48 5.18
CA GLU A 62 1.31 -1.30 5.90
C GLU A 62 0.21 -0.54 5.15
N LEU A 63 0.38 -0.34 3.83
CA LEU A 63 -0.64 0.29 2.99
C LEU A 63 -1.96 -0.49 3.04
N ALA A 64 -1.92 -1.80 2.80
CA ALA A 64 -3.11 -2.64 2.82
C ALA A 64 -3.76 -2.66 4.21
N ALA A 65 -2.98 -2.60 5.29
CA ALA A 65 -3.51 -2.48 6.64
C ALA A 65 -4.24 -1.15 6.85
N ALA A 66 -3.62 -0.03 6.47
CA ALA A 66 -4.21 1.29 6.57
C ALA A 66 -5.49 1.42 5.73
N VAL A 67 -5.51 0.87 4.51
CA VAL A 67 -6.70 0.84 3.64
C VAL A 67 -7.84 0.05 4.29
N ARG A 68 -7.55 -1.13 4.86
CA ARG A 68 -8.60 -1.96 5.51
C ARG A 68 -9.27 -1.25 6.68
N VAL A 69 -8.53 -0.47 7.46
CA VAL A 69 -9.10 0.30 8.59
C VAL A 69 -10.15 1.28 8.10
N GLN A 70 -9.98 1.83 6.89
CA GLN A 70 -10.92 2.76 6.27
C GLN A 70 -12.13 2.08 5.59
N LEU A 71 -12.12 0.74 5.44
CA LEU A 71 -13.19 -0.03 4.78
C LEU A 71 -14.17 -0.63 5.80
N GLY A 72 -14.81 0.22 6.59
CA GLY A 72 -15.70 -0.18 7.68
C GLY A 72 -17.17 -0.37 7.29
N ARG A 73 -17.66 0.37 6.28
CA ARG A 73 -19.08 0.38 5.93
C ARG A 73 -19.41 -0.57 4.79
N ARG A 74 -20.66 -1.08 4.79
CA ARG A 74 -21.19 -1.89 3.70
C ARG A 74 -21.13 -1.10 2.40
N GLY A 75 -20.57 -1.71 1.35
CA GLY A 75 -20.49 -1.11 0.02
C GLY A 75 -19.19 -0.34 -0.30
N GLU A 76 -18.38 0.04 0.69
CA GLU A 76 -17.14 0.81 0.46
C GLU A 76 -16.13 0.06 -0.39
N LYS A 77 -16.02 -1.26 -0.21
CA LYS A 77 -15.18 -2.09 -1.07
C LYS A 77 -15.64 -2.06 -2.54
N THR A 78 -16.94 -1.95 -2.79
CA THR A 78 -17.48 -1.87 -4.16
C THR A 78 -17.16 -0.51 -4.78
N LYS A 79 -17.30 0.57 -4.02
CA LYS A 79 -16.87 1.92 -4.42
C LYS A 79 -15.38 1.95 -4.75
N LEU A 80 -14.54 1.42 -3.87
CA LEU A 80 -13.10 1.32 -4.08
C LEU A 80 -12.77 0.53 -5.35
N ALA A 81 -13.45 -0.60 -5.58
CA ALA A 81 -13.24 -1.42 -6.77
C ALA A 81 -13.53 -0.66 -8.07
N ARG A 82 -14.60 0.17 -8.10
CA ARG A 82 -14.91 1.03 -9.24
C ARG A 82 -13.82 2.06 -9.49
N MET A 83 -13.35 2.73 -8.43
CA MET A 83 -12.26 3.72 -8.53
C MET A 83 -10.96 3.09 -9.06
N LEU A 84 -10.63 1.88 -8.62
CA LEU A 84 -9.45 1.15 -9.09
C LEU A 84 -9.61 0.56 -10.51
N GLY A 85 -10.82 0.59 -11.08
CA GLY A 85 -11.13 -0.06 -12.36
C GLY A 85 -10.99 -1.59 -12.30
N LEU A 86 -11.31 -2.20 -11.16
CA LEU A 86 -11.10 -3.63 -10.91
C LEU A 86 -12.38 -4.35 -10.46
N PRO A 87 -12.50 -5.66 -10.72
CA PRO A 87 -13.52 -6.48 -10.05
C PRO A 87 -13.35 -6.45 -8.53
N ARG A 88 -14.47 -6.44 -7.79
CA ARG A 88 -14.49 -6.49 -6.31
C ARG A 88 -13.71 -7.69 -5.75
N GLN A 89 -13.63 -8.78 -6.50
CA GLN A 89 -12.86 -9.97 -6.15
C GLN A 89 -11.35 -9.70 -6.16
N ARG A 90 -10.82 -8.99 -7.16
CA ARG A 90 -9.40 -8.57 -7.18
C ARG A 90 -9.04 -7.71 -5.98
N VAL A 91 -9.92 -6.79 -5.58
CA VAL A 91 -9.74 -5.99 -4.36
C VAL A 91 -9.74 -6.88 -3.10
N HIS A 92 -10.47 -8.01 -3.11
CA HIS A 92 -10.40 -9.00 -2.03
C HIS A 92 -9.02 -9.66 -1.95
N GLU A 93 -8.53 -10.13 -3.09
CA GLU A 93 -7.25 -10.84 -3.23
C GLU A 93 -6.09 -10.00 -2.71
N PHE A 94 -6.11 -8.70 -3.03
CA PHE A 94 -5.10 -7.74 -2.60
C PHE A 94 -5.16 -7.45 -1.10
N LEU A 95 -6.35 -7.09 -0.58
CA LEU A 95 -6.46 -6.52 0.76
C LEU A 95 -6.69 -7.57 1.86
N ARG A 96 -7.43 -8.64 1.58
CA ARG A 96 -7.80 -9.65 2.60
C ARG A 96 -7.04 -10.95 2.44
N GLU A 97 -7.04 -11.54 1.25
CA GLU A 97 -6.45 -12.87 1.05
C GLU A 97 -4.92 -12.83 0.97
N ARG A 98 -4.33 -11.66 0.66
CA ARG A 98 -2.88 -11.50 0.49
C ARG A 98 -2.33 -12.48 -0.55
N ASN A 99 -3.04 -12.59 -1.68
CA ASN A 99 -2.71 -13.55 -2.75
C ASN A 99 -2.01 -12.91 -3.95
N ALA A 100 -2.09 -11.57 -4.09
CA ALA A 100 -1.46 -10.82 -5.16
C ALA A 100 -1.11 -9.40 -4.71
N LEU A 101 -0.12 -8.79 -5.37
CA LEU A 101 0.14 -7.36 -5.29
C LEU A 101 -0.56 -6.65 -6.47
N PRO A 102 -1.13 -5.45 -6.27
CA PRO A 102 -1.54 -4.62 -7.38
C PRO A 102 -0.32 -4.10 -8.16
N ASP A 103 -0.57 -3.68 -9.40
CA ASP A 103 0.40 -2.90 -10.16
C ASP A 103 0.63 -1.50 -9.57
N ALA A 104 1.60 -0.78 -10.14
CA ALA A 104 2.00 0.53 -9.65
C ALA A 104 0.87 1.57 -9.72
N GLU A 105 0.08 1.57 -10.80
CA GLU A 105 -1.02 2.51 -10.98
C GLU A 105 -2.09 2.31 -9.89
N ARG A 106 -2.49 1.06 -9.66
CA ARG A 106 -3.49 0.73 -8.61
C ARG A 106 -2.96 1.05 -7.22
N THR A 107 -1.65 0.91 -7.01
CA THR A 107 -1.00 1.30 -5.75
C THR A 107 -1.05 2.82 -5.54
N LEU A 108 -0.77 3.61 -6.58
CA LEU A 108 -0.87 5.08 -6.52
C LEU A 108 -2.30 5.53 -6.25
N LEU A 109 -3.29 4.92 -6.94
CA LEU A 109 -4.71 5.20 -6.69
C LEU A 109 -5.13 4.86 -5.25
N LEU A 110 -4.61 3.77 -4.68
CA LEU A 110 -4.85 3.41 -3.28
C LEU A 110 -4.28 4.45 -2.31
N LEU A 111 -3.09 5.01 -2.58
CA LEU A 111 -2.50 6.07 -1.76
C LEU A 111 -3.35 7.34 -1.81
N VAL A 112 -3.76 7.77 -3.00
CA VAL A 112 -4.64 8.93 -3.19
C VAL A 112 -5.97 8.73 -2.46
N TRP A 113 -6.57 7.55 -2.58
CA TRP A 113 -7.82 7.22 -1.89
C TRP A 113 -7.68 7.20 -0.38
N LEU A 114 -6.61 6.59 0.14
CA LEU A 114 -6.35 6.52 1.58
C LEU A 114 -6.17 7.92 2.16
N GLN A 115 -5.46 8.80 1.45
CA GLN A 115 -5.28 10.18 1.87
C GLN A 115 -6.62 10.92 1.95
N ALA A 116 -7.41 10.89 0.87
CA ALA A 116 -8.71 11.54 0.87
C ALA A 116 -9.62 11.03 2.00
N ARG A 117 -9.60 9.73 2.28
CA ARG A 117 -10.34 9.14 3.41
C ARG A 117 -9.87 9.64 4.78
N ARG A 118 -8.55 9.80 4.98
CA ARG A 118 -8.00 10.37 6.22
C ARG A 118 -8.41 11.83 6.42
N GLU A 119 -8.63 12.56 5.34
CA GLU A 119 -9.16 13.93 5.34
C GLU A 119 -10.70 14.00 5.42
N GLY A 120 -11.38 12.87 5.56
CA GLY A 120 -12.85 12.81 5.61
C GLY A 120 -13.56 12.99 4.26
N ARG A 121 -12.82 12.96 3.14
CA ARG A 121 -13.35 13.04 1.78
C ARG A 121 -13.65 11.64 1.21
N ASP A 122 -14.66 11.55 0.33
CA ASP A 122 -14.96 10.34 -0.44
C ASP A 122 -14.68 10.61 -1.92
N LEU A 123 -13.81 9.79 -2.54
CA LEU A 123 -13.45 9.92 -3.96
C LEU A 123 -14.31 9.03 -4.89
N ALA A 124 -15.36 8.40 -4.36
CA ALA A 124 -16.12 7.36 -5.05
C ALA A 124 -17.65 7.44 -4.84
#